data_AF-A0A7C9CTY3-F1
#
_entry.id   AF-A0A7C9CTY3-F1
#
_cell.length_a   1.000
_cell.length_b   1.000
_cell.length_c   1.000
_cell.angle_alpha   90.00
_cell.angle_beta   90.00
_cell.angle_gamma   90.00
#
_symmetry.space_group_name_H-M   'P 1'
#
loop_
_entity.id
_entity.type
_entity.pdbx_description
1 polymer ?
#
loop_
_entity_poly.entity_id
_entity_poly.type
_entity_poly.pdbx_seq_one_letter_code
_entity_poly.pdbx_strand_id
1 'polypeptide(L)'
;RHFIEDDTWELTLYQKMEFLINDVASSLTSANVIGTGSSGVVYRVTTPNGETFAVKKMWSSEDQTGAFRSEIQTLGSIRHKNIVRLLGWGSNRSLKLLFYDYLPNGSLSSLLHGAGRGGGAEWEARYDIVLGVAHALAYLHHDCVPSILHGDVKA
;
A
#
# COMPACT_ATOMS: atom_id res chain seq x y z
N ARG A 1 -30.31 -19.11 13.10
CA ARG A 1 -30.51 -17.79 12.46
C ARG A 1 -29.38 -16.89 12.95
N HIS A 2 -28.32 -16.75 12.17
CA HIS A 2 -27.22 -15.82 12.49
C HIS A 2 -27.67 -14.42 12.08
N PHE A 3 -27.70 -13.49 13.02
CA PHE A 3 -27.88 -12.08 12.72
C PHE A 3 -26.63 -11.63 11.95
N ILE A 4 -26.80 -11.19 10.70
CA ILE A 4 -25.76 -10.42 10.02
C ILE A 4 -25.84 -9.04 10.69
N GLU A 5 -25.02 -8.81 11.71
CA GLU A 5 -24.77 -7.45 12.19
C GLU A 5 -24.16 -6.68 11.01
N ASP A 6 -24.75 -5.53 10.66
CA ASP A 6 -24.22 -4.60 9.67
C ASP A 6 -22.78 -4.25 10.02
N ASP A 7 -21.83 -4.77 9.23
CA ASP A 7 -20.39 -4.51 9.39
C ASP A 7 -20.12 -3.09 8.87
N THR A 8 -20.53 -2.10 9.66
CA THR A 8 -20.47 -0.68 9.32
C THR A 8 -19.01 -0.28 9.11
N TRP A 9 -18.69 0.23 7.92
CA TRP A 9 -17.36 0.66 7.56
C TRP A 9 -17.09 2.07 8.06
N GLU A 10 -15.96 2.25 8.75
CA GLU A 10 -15.30 3.53 8.88
C GLU A 10 -14.37 3.71 7.67
N LEU A 11 -14.53 4.82 6.94
CA LEU A 11 -13.82 5.07 5.68
C LEU A 11 -13.30 6.51 5.65
N THR A 12 -12.01 6.68 5.39
CA THR A 12 -11.40 7.99 5.13
C THR A 12 -10.62 7.94 3.83
N LEU A 13 -10.87 8.89 2.95
CA LEU A 13 -10.15 9.06 1.69
C LEU A 13 -9.42 10.40 1.69
N TYR A 14 -8.12 10.37 1.43
CA TYR A 14 -7.27 11.57 1.31
C TYR A 14 -7.26 12.14 -0.12
N GLN A 15 -7.86 11.41 -1.06
CA GLN A 15 -8.01 11.75 -2.46
C GLN A 15 -9.41 11.37 -2.91
N LYS A 16 -9.92 12.06 -3.94
CA LYS A 16 -11.20 11.67 -4.53
C LYS A 16 -11.01 10.29 -5.18
N MET A 17 -11.78 9.30 -4.71
CA MET A 17 -11.88 7.97 -5.31
C MET A 17 -13.35 7.61 -5.41
N GLU A 18 -13.74 6.94 -6.49
CA GLU A 18 -15.14 6.56 -6.74
C GLU A 18 -15.26 5.03 -6.71
N PHE A 19 -15.59 4.48 -5.53
CA PHE A 19 -15.83 3.06 -5.35
C PHE A 19 -16.83 2.79 -4.22
N LEU A 20 -17.45 1.61 -4.23
CA LEU A 20 -18.16 1.07 -3.08
C LEU A 20 -17.22 0.16 -2.31
N ILE A 21 -17.10 0.35 -1.00
CA ILE A 21 -16.18 -0.44 -0.16
C ILE A 21 -16.49 -1.95 -0.21
N ASN A 22 -17.76 -2.32 -0.44
CA ASN A 22 -18.18 -3.71 -0.62
C ASN A 22 -17.63 -4.32 -1.93
N ASP A 23 -17.48 -3.53 -3.00
CA ASP A 23 -16.86 -3.99 -4.25
C ASP A 23 -15.35 -4.19 -4.08
N VAL A 24 -14.72 -3.35 -3.25
CA VAL A 24 -13.33 -3.54 -2.85
C VAL A 24 -13.19 -4.84 -2.05
N ALA A 25 -14.06 -5.05 -1.05
CA ALA A 25 -14.04 -6.25 -0.22
C ALA A 25 -14.25 -7.54 -1.03
N SER A 26 -15.17 -7.53 -2.00
CA SER A 26 -15.39 -8.68 -2.90
C SER A 26 -14.23 -8.93 -3.86
N SER A 27 -13.41 -7.91 -4.14
CA SER A 27 -12.20 -8.01 -4.95
C SER A 27 -10.98 -8.58 -4.20
N LEU A 28 -11.06 -8.78 -2.88
CA LEU A 28 -9.94 -9.32 -2.07
C LEU A 28 -9.83 -10.86 -2.20
N THR A 29 -9.63 -11.33 -3.43
CA THR A 29 -9.51 -12.75 -3.79
C THR A 29 -8.06 -13.14 -4.06
N SER A 30 -7.75 -14.43 -4.02
CA SER A 30 -6.40 -14.95 -4.32
C SER A 30 -5.92 -14.59 -5.73
N ALA A 31 -6.83 -14.46 -6.70
CA ALA A 31 -6.51 -14.06 -8.07
C ALA A 31 -5.98 -12.62 -8.17
N ASN A 32 -6.32 -11.78 -7.20
CA ASN A 32 -5.94 -10.36 -7.18
C ASN A 32 -4.72 -10.08 -6.30
N VAL A 33 -4.10 -11.08 -5.68
CA VAL A 33 -2.92 -10.89 -4.82
C VAL A 33 -1.72 -10.45 -5.65
N ILE A 34 -1.08 -9.35 -5.23
CA ILE A 34 0.15 -8.82 -5.83
C ILE A 34 1.34 -8.82 -4.85
N GLY A 35 1.10 -9.13 -3.57
CA GLY A 35 2.17 -9.27 -2.59
C GLY A 35 1.65 -9.79 -1.25
N THR A 36 2.50 -10.51 -0.53
CA THR A 36 2.22 -11.01 0.82
C THR A 36 3.44 -10.75 1.70
N GLY A 37 3.21 -10.23 2.90
CA GLY A 37 4.28 -9.94 3.85
C GLY A 37 3.85 -10.12 5.30
N SER A 38 4.75 -9.79 6.22
CA SER A 38 4.52 -9.93 7.66
C SER A 38 3.37 -9.06 8.20
N SER A 39 3.03 -7.97 7.51
CA SER A 39 1.96 -7.04 7.94
C SER A 39 0.61 -7.29 7.27
N GLY A 40 0.56 -8.05 6.17
CA GLY A 40 -0.69 -8.33 5.48
C GLY A 40 -0.54 -8.90 4.08
N VAL A 41 -1.65 -8.87 3.35
CA VAL A 41 -1.73 -9.23 1.93
C VAL A 41 -2.12 -7.98 1.13
N VAL A 42 -1.46 -7.77 0.01
CA VAL A 42 -1.71 -6.67 -0.91
C VAL A 42 -2.42 -7.20 -2.16
N TYR A 43 -3.53 -6.57 -2.50
CA TYR A 43 -4.38 -6.91 -3.63
C TYR A 43 -4.38 -5.77 -4.64
N ARG A 44 -4.41 -6.11 -5.94
CA ARG A 44 -4.78 -5.15 -6.99
C ARG A 44 -6.30 -5.08 -7.07
N VAL A 45 -6.84 -3.88 -7.02
CA VAL A 45 -8.27 -3.62 -7.21
C VAL A 45 -8.45 -2.66 -8.37
N THR A 46 -9.40 -2.99 -9.24
CA THR A 46 -9.77 -2.15 -10.38
C THR A 46 -11.27 -1.87 -10.29
N THR A 47 -11.63 -0.59 -10.24
CA THR A 47 -13.01 -0.13 -10.15
C THR A 47 -13.72 -0.23 -11.49
N PRO A 48 -15.07 -0.17 -11.53
CA PRO A 48 -15.83 -0.20 -12.77
C PRO A 48 -15.48 0.92 -13.76
N ASN A 49 -15.00 2.08 -13.27
CA ASN A 49 -14.54 3.20 -14.09
C ASN A 49 -13.10 3.03 -14.64
N GLY A 50 -12.41 1.92 -14.31
CA GLY A 50 -11.07 1.59 -14.78
C GLY A 50 -9.92 2.08 -13.90
N GLU A 51 -10.18 2.82 -12.83
CA GLU A 51 -9.15 3.23 -11.87
C GLU A 51 -8.58 1.99 -11.16
N THR A 52 -7.25 1.94 -11.01
CA THR A 52 -6.56 0.81 -10.36
C THR A 52 -5.76 1.29 -9.17
N PHE A 53 -5.93 0.63 -8.04
CA PHE A 53 -5.18 0.89 -6.80
C PHE A 53 -4.80 -0.41 -6.10
N ALA A 54 -3.89 -0.30 -5.14
CA ALA A 54 -3.48 -1.41 -4.29
C ALA A 54 -4.20 -1.34 -2.94
N VAL A 55 -4.67 -2.49 -2.45
CA VAL A 55 -5.33 -2.61 -1.15
C VAL A 55 -4.52 -3.55 -0.28
N LYS A 56 -3.95 -3.03 0.81
CA LYS A 56 -3.30 -3.85 1.82
C LYS A 56 -4.32 -4.22 2.90
N LYS A 57 -4.67 -5.49 2.96
CA LYS A 57 -5.44 -6.08 4.06
C LYS A 57 -4.47 -6.50 5.16
N MET A 58 -4.61 -5.89 6.33
CA MET A 58 -3.80 -6.25 7.50
C MET A 58 -4.19 -7.64 8.00
N TRP A 59 -3.24 -8.36 8.59
CA TRP A 59 -3.56 -9.63 9.27
C TRP A 59 -4.52 -9.37 10.45
N SER A 60 -5.58 -10.17 10.53
CA SER A 60 -6.79 -9.89 11.34
C SER A 60 -6.63 -10.09 12.86
N SER A 61 -5.48 -10.51 13.39
CA SER A 61 -5.32 -10.71 14.83
C SER A 61 -5.04 -9.38 15.54
N GLU A 62 -6.09 -8.61 15.76
CA GLU A 62 -6.14 -7.49 16.71
C GLU A 62 -5.12 -6.36 16.52
N ASP A 63 -4.38 -6.23 15.42
CA ASP A 63 -3.35 -5.17 15.23
C ASP A 63 -2.60 -4.85 16.53
N GLN A 64 -2.13 -5.89 17.24
CA GLN A 64 -1.59 -5.74 18.59
C GLN A 64 -0.36 -4.81 18.61
N THR A 65 0.27 -4.64 17.45
CA THR A 65 1.41 -3.77 17.21
C THR A 65 1.03 -2.32 16.90
N GLY A 66 -0.25 -2.00 16.71
CA GLY A 66 -0.71 -0.67 16.27
C GLY A 66 -0.22 -0.29 14.87
N ALA A 67 0.15 -1.27 14.04
CA ALA A 67 0.75 -1.06 12.74
C ALA A 67 -0.22 -0.35 11.77
N PHE A 68 -1.51 -0.68 11.82
CA PHE A 68 -2.51 -0.01 11.00
C PHE A 68 -2.58 1.48 11.31
N ARG A 69 -2.66 1.84 12.60
CA ARG A 69 -2.72 3.25 13.03
C ARG A 69 -1.42 3.99 12.76
N SER A 70 -0.28 3.35 12.99
CA SER A 70 1.04 3.90 12.70
C SER A 70 1.16 4.23 11.21
N GLU A 71 0.77 3.31 10.33
CA GLU A 71 0.85 3.50 8.88
C GLU A 71 -0.08 4.62 8.40
N ILE A 72 -1.30 4.73 8.97
CA ILE A 72 -2.22 5.85 8.71
C ILE A 72 -1.60 7.18 9.16
N GLN A 73 -1.06 7.25 10.38
CA GLN A 73 -0.51 8.48 10.94
C GLN A 73 0.71 8.96 10.16
N THR A 74 1.59 8.04 9.78
CA THR A 74 2.81 8.33 9.03
C THR A 74 2.48 8.69 7.58
N LEU A 75 1.79 7.82 6.84
CA LEU A 75 1.61 8.01 5.40
C LEU A 75 0.44 8.94 5.04
N GLY A 76 -0.47 9.20 5.98
CA GLY A 76 -1.61 10.11 5.78
C GLY A 76 -1.18 11.53 5.37
N SER A 77 -0.06 12.02 5.93
CA SER A 77 0.49 13.35 5.67
C SER A 77 1.63 13.38 4.64
N ILE A 78 2.24 12.24 4.32
CA ILE A 78 3.39 12.18 3.39
C ILE A 78 2.93 12.38 1.95
N ARG A 79 3.56 13.34 1.25
CA ARG A 79 3.37 13.57 -0.18
C ARG A 79 4.73 13.76 -0.85
N HIS A 80 5.26 12.70 -1.45
CA HIS A 80 6.55 12.72 -2.13
C HIS A 80 6.53 11.80 -3.35
N LYS A 81 7.15 12.22 -4.46
CA LYS A 81 7.12 11.47 -5.74
C LYS A 81 7.75 10.08 -5.69
N ASN A 82 8.67 9.86 -4.73
CA ASN A 82 9.39 8.59 -4.55
C ASN A 82 8.88 7.79 -3.32
N ILE A 83 7.73 8.15 -2.75
CA ILE A 83 7.08 7.38 -1.67
C ILE A 83 5.68 7.02 -2.15
N VAL A 84 5.32 5.74 -2.02
CA VAL A 84 3.97 5.30 -2.38
C VAL A 84 2.94 6.06 -1.54
N ARG A 85 1.95 6.62 -2.22
CA ARG A 85 0.96 7.48 -1.57
C ARG A 85 -0.16 6.64 -0.97
N LEU A 86 -0.48 6.91 0.28
CA LEU A 86 -1.69 6.43 0.93
C LEU A 86 -2.88 7.26 0.42
N LEU A 87 -3.82 6.60 -0.24
CA LEU A 87 -5.04 7.19 -0.79
C LEU A 87 -6.16 7.27 0.25
N GLY A 88 -6.14 6.36 1.22
CA GLY A 88 -7.14 6.30 2.27
C GLY A 88 -7.06 5.00 3.04
N TRP A 89 -8.03 4.78 3.92
CA TRP A 89 -8.16 3.57 4.71
C TRP A 89 -9.63 3.26 4.99
N GLY A 90 -9.91 1.98 5.20
CA GLY A 90 -11.22 1.50 5.59
C GLY A 90 -11.11 0.43 6.67
N SER A 91 -11.98 0.46 7.67
CA SER A 91 -12.05 -0.58 8.68
C SER A 91 -13.48 -0.90 9.11
N ASN A 92 -13.72 -2.16 9.43
CA ASN A 92 -14.90 -2.62 10.14
C ASN A 92 -14.47 -3.59 11.25
N ARG A 93 -15.39 -4.39 11.82
CA ARG A 93 -15.03 -5.29 12.92
C ARG A 93 -14.03 -6.39 12.50
N SER A 94 -14.04 -6.77 11.23
CA SER A 94 -13.31 -7.93 10.71
C SER A 94 -12.10 -7.57 9.84
N LEU A 95 -12.08 -6.37 9.25
CA LEU A 95 -11.11 -5.96 8.25
C LEU A 95 -10.50 -4.59 8.57
N LYS A 96 -9.20 -4.49 8.28
CA LYS A 96 -8.44 -3.24 8.26
C LYS A 96 -7.73 -3.14 6.92
N LEU A 97 -8.08 -2.13 6.14
CA LEU A 97 -7.66 -1.94 4.75
C LEU A 97 -6.95 -0.59 4.59
N LEU A 98 -5.82 -0.61 3.90
CA LEU A 98 -5.09 0.60 3.48
C LEU A 98 -5.08 0.65 1.96
N PHE A 99 -5.42 1.80 1.38
CA PHE A 99 -5.49 2.01 -0.07
C PHE A 99 -4.29 2.81 -0.55
N TYR A 100 -3.60 2.35 -1.59
CA TYR A 100 -2.40 2.98 -2.14
C TYR A 100 -2.47 3.14 -3.64
N ASP A 101 -1.70 4.07 -4.19
CA ASP A 101 -1.41 4.07 -5.62
C ASP A 101 -0.87 2.71 -6.07
N TYR A 102 -1.41 2.17 -7.17
CA TYR A 102 -0.91 0.92 -7.75
C TYR A 102 0.39 1.16 -8.51
N LEU A 103 1.40 0.34 -8.23
CA LEU A 103 2.70 0.39 -8.92
C LEU A 103 2.79 -0.78 -9.93
N PRO A 104 2.66 -0.50 -11.25
CA PRO A 104 2.55 -1.55 -12.26
C PRO A 104 3.84 -2.36 -12.46
N ASN A 105 5.00 -1.80 -12.09
CA ASN A 105 6.30 -2.45 -12.20
C ASN A 105 6.62 -3.37 -11.01
N GLY A 106 5.73 -3.46 -10.01
CA GLY A 106 5.91 -4.31 -8.84
C GLY A 106 7.06 -3.85 -7.94
N SER A 107 7.62 -4.80 -7.19
CA SER A 107 8.75 -4.55 -6.28
C SER A 107 10.08 -4.56 -7.03
N LEU A 108 11.06 -3.84 -6.47
CA LEU A 108 12.43 -3.86 -6.97
C LEU A 108 13.04 -5.27 -6.87
N SER A 109 12.72 -6.03 -5.82
CA SER A 109 13.14 -7.42 -5.63
C SER A 109 12.77 -8.28 -6.83
N SER A 110 11.52 -8.16 -7.29
CA SER A 110 11.04 -8.90 -8.45
C SER A 110 11.73 -8.46 -9.74
N LEU A 111 12.07 -7.18 -9.89
CA LEU A 111 12.83 -6.69 -11.03
C LEU A 111 14.30 -7.15 -11.03
N LEU A 112 14.92 -7.26 -9.85
CA LEU A 112 16.32 -7.67 -9.72
C LEU A 112 16.51 -9.18 -9.80
N HIS A 113 15.57 -9.97 -9.29
CA HIS A 113 15.70 -11.42 -9.13
C HIS A 113 14.73 -12.25 -9.99
N GLY A 114 13.82 -11.61 -10.73
CA GLY A 114 12.83 -12.30 -11.56
C GLY A 114 13.45 -13.02 -12.76
N ALA A 115 13.22 -14.33 -12.86
CA ALA A 115 13.59 -15.12 -14.02
C ALA A 115 12.66 -14.78 -15.21
N GLY A 116 13.14 -14.02 -16.20
CA GLY A 116 12.43 -13.90 -17.48
C GLY A 116 12.44 -12.55 -18.21
N ARG A 117 13.10 -11.52 -17.69
CA ARG A 117 13.40 -10.32 -18.49
C ARG A 117 14.90 -10.14 -18.55
N GLY A 118 15.52 -10.80 -19.54
CA GLY A 118 16.91 -10.57 -19.90
C GLY A 118 17.14 -9.08 -20.12
N GLY A 119 17.98 -8.50 -19.27
CA GLY A 119 18.18 -7.05 -19.17
C GLY A 119 17.78 -6.55 -17.79
N GLY A 120 18.53 -6.94 -16.75
CA GLY A 120 18.45 -6.21 -15.47
C GLY A 120 18.60 -4.73 -15.76
N ALA A 121 17.82 -3.88 -15.08
CA ALA A 121 17.72 -2.45 -15.35
C ALA A 121 19.05 -1.87 -15.86
N GLU A 122 19.02 -1.21 -17.02
CA GLU A 122 20.16 -0.49 -17.57
C GLU A 122 20.73 0.43 -16.49
N TRP A 123 22.04 0.69 -16.50
CA TRP A 123 22.70 1.44 -15.43
C TRP A 123 21.96 2.74 -15.07
N GLU A 124 21.46 3.45 -16.08
CA GLU A 124 20.64 4.65 -15.90
C GLU A 124 19.38 4.40 -15.06
N ALA A 125 18.62 3.34 -15.38
CA ALA A 125 17.44 2.99 -14.60
C ALA A 125 17.80 2.60 -13.15
N ARG A 126 18.96 1.94 -12.92
CA ARG A 126 19.42 1.65 -11.55
C ARG A 126 19.78 2.92 -10.80
N TYR A 127 20.46 3.84 -11.47
CA TYR A 127 20.84 5.13 -10.91
C TYR A 127 19.59 5.93 -10.51
N ASP A 128 18.58 6.00 -11.38
CA ASP A 128 17.31 6.68 -11.11
C ASP A 128 16.57 6.06 -9.91
N ILE A 129 16.58 4.73 -9.79
CA ILE A 129 16.00 4.02 -8.64
C ILE A 129 16.72 4.42 -7.35
N VAL A 130 18.06 4.34 -7.33
CA VAL A 130 18.86 4.68 -6.13
C VAL A 130 18.68 6.14 -5.75
N LEU A 131 18.70 7.04 -6.73
CA LEU A 131 18.49 8.47 -6.51
C LEU A 131 17.07 8.75 -5.97
N GLY A 132 16.06 8.07 -6.49
CA GLY A 132 14.69 8.15 -6.00
C GLY A 132 14.56 7.69 -4.55
N VAL A 133 15.20 6.57 -4.19
CA VAL A 133 15.22 6.07 -2.80
C VAL A 133 15.95 7.06 -1.87
N ALA A 134 17.08 7.60 -2.30
CA ALA A 134 17.82 8.59 -1.53
C ALA A 134 16.99 9.85 -1.26
N HIS A 135 16.28 10.37 -2.28
CA HIS A 135 15.36 11.50 -2.10
C HIS A 135 14.20 11.18 -1.14
N ALA A 136 13.59 9.99 -1.26
CA ALA A 136 12.53 9.56 -0.35
C ALA A 136 13.01 9.54 1.12
N LEU A 137 14.20 8.98 1.36
CA LEU A 137 14.77 8.90 2.71
C LEU A 137 15.17 10.28 3.24
N ALA A 138 15.77 11.13 2.40
CA ALA A 138 16.10 12.50 2.77
C ALA A 138 14.85 13.27 3.20
N TYR A 139 13.76 13.17 2.43
CA TYR A 139 12.47 13.78 2.77
C TYR A 139 11.96 13.29 4.13
N LEU A 140 11.93 11.97 4.36
CA LEU A 140 11.46 11.41 5.63
C LEU A 140 12.29 11.87 6.84
N HIS A 141 13.61 11.98 6.68
CA HIS A 141 14.52 12.28 7.78
C HIS A 141 14.66 13.78 8.07
N HIS A 142 14.56 14.63 7.05
CA HIS A 142 14.92 16.04 7.17
C HIS A 142 13.76 17.01 6.92
N ASP A 143 12.77 16.62 6.11
CA ASP A 143 11.67 17.51 5.73
C ASP A 143 10.38 17.22 6.53
N CYS A 144 10.23 15.98 7.03
CA CYS A 144 9.13 15.64 7.93
C CYS A 144 9.41 16.11 9.37
N VAL A 145 8.38 16.66 10.03
CA VAL A 145 8.43 17.08 11.44
C VAL A 145 7.30 16.40 12.22
N PRO A 146 7.61 15.52 13.19
CA PRO A 146 8.95 15.03 13.53
C PRO A 146 9.56 14.18 12.39
N SER A 147 10.89 14.00 12.41
CA SER A 147 11.59 13.12 11.47
C SER A 147 11.03 11.70 11.54
N ILE A 148 10.81 11.07 10.39
CA ILE A 148 10.18 9.76 10.30
C ILE A 148 11.24 8.71 9.97
N LEU A 149 11.40 7.71 10.85
CA LEU A 149 12.25 6.55 10.60
C LEU A 149 11.44 5.48 9.86
N HIS A 150 11.86 5.10 8.64
CA HIS A 150 11.14 4.07 7.87
C HIS A 150 11.19 2.69 8.53
N GLY A 151 12.37 2.26 9.00
CA GLY A 151 12.53 1.01 9.77
C GLY A 151 12.48 -0.33 8.99
N ASP A 152 12.24 -0.33 7.68
CA ASP A 152 12.12 -1.58 6.86
C ASP A 152 12.42 -1.31 5.37
N VAL A 153 13.48 -0.55 5.10
CA VAL A 153 13.92 -0.29 3.71
C VAL A 153 14.56 -1.55 3.15
N LYS A 154 14.04 -2.06 2.03
CA LYS A 154 14.52 -3.28 1.37
C LYS A 154 14.25 -3.26 -0.14
N ALA A 155 14.95 -4.13 -0.86
CA ALA A 155 14.79 -4.35 -2.29
C ALA A 155 13.68 -5.37 -2.57
#